data_AF-A0A225UMF0-F1
#
_entry.id   AF-A0A225UMF0-F1
#
_cell.length_a   1.000
_cell.length_b   1.000
_cell.length_c   1.000
_cell.angle_alpha   90.00
_cell.angle_beta   90.00
_cell.angle_gamma   90.00
#
_symmetry.space_group_name_H-M   'P 1'
#
loop_
_entity.id
_entity.type
_entity.pdbx_description
1 polymer ?
#
loop_
_entity_poly.entity_id
_entity_poly.type
_entity_poly.pdbx_seq_one_letter_code
_entity_poly.pdbx_strand_id
1 'polypeptide(L)'
;MPPTTPLTGDYLLLFPEDVKRKVETPFYGLVVATTRSSVRVDSVTTTVPGSYTVSKSIASKRQVPSEEAEGDQPGTWLRKGVFVRSGSFHYYGQVVNQEGNRIRVATYLGEKECALQQIVGEVYPVVAVIMGSQRWSVRQWAQSTLEEVHDRLLDAILKGHSGAPVTAEGLSALVPGLKDRRNVVGLSALVPGLKDRRNVVAEWLDPASGASQTMSLEHVVRYVFYVDGKRAIPAN
;
A
#
# COMPACT_ATOMS: atom_id res chain seq x y z
N MET A 1 15.41 -15.01 18.67
CA MET A 1 16.58 -15.86 18.35
C MET A 1 17.76 -14.96 18.02
N PRO A 2 19.01 -15.33 18.34
CA PRO A 2 20.17 -14.60 17.83
C PRO A 2 20.20 -14.68 16.29
N PRO A 3 20.69 -13.64 15.59
CA PRO A 3 20.76 -13.64 14.14
C PRO A 3 21.72 -14.75 13.67
N THR A 4 21.18 -15.73 12.96
CA THR A 4 21.95 -16.81 12.35
C THR A 4 22.68 -16.29 11.12
N THR A 5 23.88 -16.80 10.90
CA THR A 5 24.64 -16.47 9.70
C THR A 5 23.94 -17.08 8.48
N PRO A 6 23.60 -16.29 7.44
CA PRO A 6 22.96 -16.81 6.25
C PRO A 6 23.89 -17.75 5.49
N LEU A 7 23.33 -18.87 5.03
CA LEU A 7 23.97 -19.92 4.24
C LEU A 7 23.32 -20.01 2.85
N THR A 8 24.02 -20.64 1.90
CA THR A 8 23.44 -20.99 0.62
C THR A 8 22.25 -21.93 0.83
N GLY A 9 21.12 -21.63 0.20
CA GLY A 9 19.85 -22.34 0.41
C GLY A 9 18.89 -21.64 1.38
N ASP A 10 19.35 -20.66 2.15
CA ASP A 10 18.47 -19.87 3.02
C ASP A 10 17.58 -18.91 2.22
N TYR A 11 16.42 -18.58 2.77
CA TYR A 11 15.49 -17.60 2.19
C TYR A 11 15.48 -16.31 3.00
N LEU A 12 15.37 -15.19 2.29
CA LEU A 12 15.33 -13.85 2.88
C LEU A 12 14.09 -13.09 2.40
N LEU A 13 13.48 -12.31 3.30
CA LEU A 13 12.53 -11.24 2.96
C LEU A 13 13.30 -9.90 2.92
N LEU A 14 13.57 -9.41 1.72
CA LEU A 14 14.34 -8.20 1.48
C LEU A 14 13.43 -7.00 1.22
N PHE A 15 13.86 -5.84 1.71
CA PHE A 15 13.17 -4.57 1.50
C PHE A 15 13.89 -3.70 0.47
N PRO A 16 13.21 -2.73 -0.18
CA PRO A 16 13.83 -1.81 -1.12
C PRO A 16 15.14 -1.19 -0.62
N GLU A 17 15.18 -0.73 0.63
CA GLU A 17 16.37 -0.13 1.24
C GLU A 17 17.56 -1.09 1.40
N ASP A 18 17.30 -2.40 1.53
CA ASP A 18 18.36 -3.42 1.68
C ASP A 18 19.17 -3.58 0.38
N VAL A 19 18.55 -3.28 -0.76
CA VAL A 19 19.14 -3.40 -2.11
C VAL A 19 19.35 -2.05 -2.79
N LYS A 20 19.51 -0.98 -2.00
CA LYS A 20 19.74 0.39 -2.48
C LYS A 20 18.65 0.88 -3.46
N ARG A 21 17.38 0.51 -3.18
CA ARG A 21 16.18 0.91 -3.94
C ARG A 21 16.21 0.52 -5.42
N LYS A 22 16.85 -0.61 -5.74
CA LYS A 22 16.76 -1.24 -7.08
C LYS A 22 15.38 -1.86 -7.36
N VAL A 23 14.53 -1.94 -6.35
CA VAL A 23 13.19 -2.51 -6.36
C VAL A 23 12.28 -1.56 -5.61
N GLU A 24 10.99 -1.59 -5.92
CA GLU A 24 10.00 -0.68 -5.32
C GLU A 24 9.24 -1.31 -4.16
N THR A 25 9.18 -2.64 -4.11
CA THR A 25 8.41 -3.39 -3.11
C THR A 25 9.27 -4.46 -2.41
N PRO A 26 8.90 -4.87 -1.20
CA PRO A 26 9.52 -6.02 -0.54
C PRO A 26 9.37 -7.29 -1.38
N PHE A 27 10.39 -8.14 -1.34
CA PHE A 27 10.44 -9.36 -2.14
C PHE A 27 11.20 -10.48 -1.42
N TYR A 28 10.91 -11.71 -1.79
CA TYR A 28 11.59 -12.88 -1.30
C TYR A 28 12.76 -13.26 -2.21
N GLY A 29 13.85 -13.74 -1.62
CA GLY A 29 14.98 -14.23 -2.39
C GLY A 29 15.70 -15.41 -1.74
N LEU A 30 16.26 -16.25 -2.59
CA LEU A 30 17.07 -17.41 -2.24
C LEU A 30 18.56 -17.05 -2.22
N VAL A 31 19.24 -17.37 -1.13
CA VAL A 31 20.69 -17.19 -1.03
C VAL A 31 21.40 -18.21 -1.93
N VAL A 32 22.06 -17.71 -2.98
CA VAL A 32 22.78 -18.56 -3.96
C VAL A 32 24.29 -18.57 -3.73
N ALA A 33 24.84 -17.52 -3.11
CA ALA A 33 26.25 -17.48 -2.75
C ALA A 33 26.50 -16.58 -1.54
N THR A 34 27.48 -16.97 -0.73
CA THR A 34 27.90 -16.23 0.46
C THR A 34 29.39 -15.93 0.39
N THR A 35 29.76 -14.70 0.75
CA THR A 35 31.16 -14.28 0.91
C THR A 35 31.43 -13.89 2.36
N ARG A 36 32.62 -13.36 2.64
CA ARG A 36 32.99 -12.88 3.97
C ARG A 36 32.07 -11.76 4.47
N SER A 37 31.64 -10.86 3.59
CA SER A 37 30.91 -9.62 3.95
C SER A 37 29.57 -9.44 3.25
N SER A 38 29.29 -10.21 2.20
CA SER A 38 28.08 -10.08 1.39
C SER A 38 27.41 -11.41 1.09
N VAL A 39 26.15 -11.33 0.70
CA VAL A 39 25.31 -12.44 0.28
C VAL A 39 24.71 -12.10 -1.07
N ARG A 40 24.83 -13.02 -2.03
CA ARG A 40 24.13 -12.94 -3.32
C ARG A 40 22.83 -13.72 -3.22
N VAL A 41 21.77 -13.10 -3.68
CA VAL A 41 20.40 -13.58 -3.53
C VAL A 41 19.73 -13.50 -4.89
N ASP A 42 19.09 -14.58 -5.33
CA ASP A 42 18.25 -14.57 -6.52
C ASP A 42 16.79 -14.45 -6.08
N SER A 43 16.04 -13.54 -6.71
CA SER A 43 14.65 -13.33 -6.35
C SER A 43 13.80 -14.55 -6.70
N VAL A 44 12.93 -14.93 -5.75
CA VAL A 44 11.89 -15.95 -5.95
C VAL A 44 10.51 -15.33 -6.10
N THR A 45 10.41 -13.99 -5.96
CA THR A 45 9.18 -13.24 -6.23
C THR A 45 9.14 -12.87 -7.72
N THR A 46 8.13 -13.36 -8.43
CA THR A 46 8.00 -13.23 -9.89
C THR A 46 7.90 -11.79 -10.38
N THR A 47 7.32 -10.90 -9.59
CA THR A 47 7.17 -9.47 -9.92
C THR A 47 8.48 -8.68 -9.81
N VAL A 48 9.53 -9.26 -9.21
CA VAL A 48 10.81 -8.60 -8.98
C VAL A 48 11.95 -9.54 -9.45
N PRO A 49 12.12 -9.78 -10.75
CA PRO A 49 13.13 -10.72 -11.23
C PRO A 49 14.55 -10.16 -11.09
N GLY A 50 15.51 -11.04 -10.75
CA GLY A 50 16.94 -10.71 -10.81
C GLY A 50 17.77 -11.21 -9.63
N SER A 51 19.08 -10.97 -9.72
CA SER A 51 20.05 -11.21 -8.64
C SER A 51 20.40 -9.92 -7.91
N TYR A 52 20.43 -9.99 -6.59
CA TYR A 52 20.77 -8.88 -5.70
C TYR A 52 21.94 -9.24 -4.79
N THR A 53 22.60 -8.22 -4.26
CA THR A 53 23.69 -8.40 -3.30
C THR A 53 23.43 -7.52 -2.10
N VAL A 54 23.42 -8.14 -0.92
CA VAL A 54 23.17 -7.49 0.36
C VAL A 54 24.32 -7.75 1.32
N SER A 55 24.47 -6.91 2.35
CA SER A 55 25.47 -7.17 3.39
C SER A 55 25.05 -8.37 4.23
N LYS A 56 26.04 -9.13 4.74
CA LYS A 56 25.77 -10.28 5.61
C LYS A 56 25.02 -9.89 6.90
N SER A 57 25.28 -8.69 7.41
CA SER A 57 24.58 -8.13 8.58
C SER A 57 23.09 -7.87 8.34
N ILE A 58 22.72 -7.47 7.12
CA ILE A 58 21.32 -7.30 6.72
C ILE A 58 20.69 -8.67 6.52
N ALA A 59 21.32 -9.54 5.71
CA ALA A 59 20.79 -10.86 5.41
C ALA A 59 20.49 -11.68 6.69
N SER A 60 21.35 -11.62 7.70
CA SER A 60 21.13 -12.32 8.99
C SER A 60 19.87 -11.86 9.74
N LYS A 61 19.39 -10.63 9.48
CA LYS A 61 18.15 -10.07 10.08
C LYS A 61 16.91 -10.31 9.23
N ARG A 62 17.09 -10.79 8.00
CA ARG A 62 16.01 -10.94 7.00
C ARG A 62 15.67 -12.41 6.72
N GLN A 63 16.26 -13.35 7.45
CA GLN A 63 15.99 -14.77 7.28
C GLN A 63 14.52 -15.10 7.54
N VAL A 64 13.93 -15.90 6.67
CA VAL A 64 12.56 -16.40 6.76
C VAL A 64 12.53 -17.90 6.41
N PRO A 65 11.49 -18.63 6.85
CA PRO A 65 11.30 -20.03 6.44
C PRO A 65 11.08 -20.17 4.93
N SER A 66 11.50 -21.29 4.35
CA SER A 66 11.26 -21.61 2.93
C SER A 66 9.77 -21.68 2.60
N GLU A 67 8.96 -22.22 3.51
CA GLU A 67 7.50 -22.31 3.38
C GLU A 67 6.85 -20.94 3.15
N GLU A 68 7.38 -19.88 3.77
CA GLU A 68 6.90 -18.51 3.59
C GLU A 68 7.33 -17.94 2.23
N ALA A 69 8.59 -18.15 1.86
CA ALA A 69 9.20 -17.57 0.66
C ALA A 69 8.76 -18.25 -0.64
N GLU A 70 8.45 -19.55 -0.61
CA GLU A 70 8.00 -20.32 -1.78
C GLU A 70 6.48 -20.50 -1.84
N GLY A 71 5.79 -20.27 -0.71
CA GLY A 71 4.34 -20.36 -0.60
C GLY A 71 3.64 -19.05 -0.97
N ASP A 72 2.74 -18.60 -0.09
CA ASP A 72 1.87 -17.44 -0.35
C ASP A 72 2.61 -16.08 -0.36
N GLN A 73 3.89 -16.04 0.04
CA GLN A 73 4.73 -14.84 0.08
C GLN A 73 4.06 -13.62 0.75
N PRO A 74 3.56 -13.74 2.00
CA PRO A 74 2.79 -12.70 2.68
C PRO A 74 3.54 -11.37 2.85
N GLY A 75 4.87 -11.40 2.94
CA GLY A 75 5.74 -10.23 3.05
C GLY A 75 5.74 -9.33 1.81
N THR A 76 5.32 -9.83 0.64
CA THR A 76 5.15 -8.99 -0.57
C THR A 76 4.00 -7.98 -0.43
N TRP A 77 3.13 -8.17 0.57
CA TRP A 77 2.07 -7.24 0.90
C TRP A 77 2.50 -6.10 1.81
N LEU A 78 3.65 -6.20 2.48
CA LEU A 78 4.15 -5.15 3.37
C LEU A 78 4.24 -3.82 2.63
N ARG A 79 3.76 -2.75 3.29
CA ARG A 79 3.71 -1.36 2.82
C ARG A 79 2.71 -1.11 1.67
N LYS A 80 1.95 -2.10 1.23
CA LYS A 80 0.89 -1.90 0.24
C LYS A 80 -0.39 -1.36 0.88
N GLY A 81 -1.09 -0.49 0.14
CA GLY A 81 -2.47 -0.15 0.43
C GLY A 81 -3.36 -1.34 0.12
N VAL A 82 -4.25 -1.69 1.02
CA VAL A 82 -5.13 -2.86 0.88
C VAL A 82 -6.53 -2.53 1.33
N PHE A 83 -7.47 -3.33 0.83
CA PHE A 83 -8.76 -3.48 1.46
C PHE A 83 -9.00 -4.93 1.83
N VAL A 84 -9.50 -5.13 3.05
CA VAL A 84 -9.60 -6.45 3.68
C VAL A 84 -11.01 -6.69 4.18
N ARG A 85 -11.43 -7.95 4.16
CA ARG A 85 -12.72 -8.40 4.70
C ARG A 85 -12.51 -9.02 6.07
N SER A 86 -13.04 -8.38 7.11
CA SER A 86 -12.99 -8.90 8.48
C SER A 86 -14.40 -8.90 9.09
N GLY A 87 -14.91 -10.10 9.36
CA GLY A 87 -16.30 -10.31 9.77
C GLY A 87 -17.29 -9.81 8.72
N SER A 88 -18.25 -8.98 9.14
CA SER A 88 -19.30 -8.42 8.27
C SER A 88 -18.92 -7.07 7.64
N PHE A 89 -17.64 -6.70 7.64
CA PHE A 89 -17.18 -5.39 7.15
C PHE A 89 -15.94 -5.49 6.26
N HIS A 90 -15.84 -4.56 5.32
CA HIS A 90 -14.62 -4.21 4.62
C HIS A 90 -13.92 -3.05 5.33
N TYR A 91 -12.60 -3.12 5.38
CA TYR A 91 -11.72 -2.10 5.95
C TYR A 91 -10.64 -1.75 4.92
N TYR A 92 -10.18 -0.50 4.96
CA TYR A 92 -9.09 -0.02 4.13
C TYR A 92 -7.94 0.45 5.02
N GLY A 93 -6.72 0.28 4.53
CA GLY A 93 -5.54 0.66 5.27
C GLY A 93 -4.26 0.25 4.54
N GLN A 94 -3.18 0.16 5.30
CA GLN A 94 -1.89 -0.30 4.81
C GLN A 94 -1.42 -1.52 5.58
N VAL A 95 -0.80 -2.49 4.91
CA VAL A 95 -0.12 -3.58 5.61
C VAL A 95 1.16 -3.04 6.24
N VAL A 96 1.24 -3.03 7.57
CA VAL A 96 2.37 -2.46 8.32
C VAL A 96 3.27 -3.52 8.94
N ASN A 97 2.77 -4.73 9.10
CA ASN A 97 3.54 -5.83 9.66
C ASN A 97 3.02 -7.18 9.15
N GLN A 98 3.88 -8.18 9.20
CA GLN A 98 3.60 -9.56 8.81
C GLN A 98 4.31 -10.51 9.77
N GLU A 99 3.60 -11.56 10.17
CA GLU A 99 4.09 -12.63 11.03
C GLU A 99 3.52 -13.97 10.55
N GLY A 100 4.37 -14.76 9.87
CA GLY A 100 3.90 -15.94 9.12
C GLY A 100 2.80 -15.56 8.13
N ASN A 101 1.69 -16.30 8.09
CA ASN A 101 0.58 -16.00 7.18
C ASN A 101 -0.45 -14.99 7.74
N ARG A 102 -0.08 -14.25 8.80
CA ARG A 102 -0.89 -13.17 9.35
C ARG A 102 -0.27 -11.83 9.03
N ILE A 103 -1.14 -10.88 8.70
CA ILE A 103 -0.77 -9.50 8.41
C ILE A 103 -1.45 -8.58 9.41
N ARG A 104 -0.80 -7.46 9.70
CA ARG A 104 -1.42 -6.33 10.41
C ARG A 104 -1.66 -5.20 9.41
N VAL A 105 -2.91 -4.80 9.32
CA VAL A 105 -3.35 -3.67 8.51
C VAL A 105 -3.62 -2.49 9.44
N ALA A 106 -2.83 -1.42 9.29
CA ALA A 106 -3.11 -0.15 9.94
C ALA A 106 -4.30 0.50 9.24
N THR A 107 -5.43 0.58 9.93
CA THR A 107 -6.64 1.27 9.45
C THR A 107 -6.85 2.53 10.27
N TYR A 108 -7.68 3.45 9.78
CA TYR A 108 -8.09 4.62 10.58
C TYR A 108 -8.74 4.23 11.92
N LEU A 109 -9.34 3.03 12.01
CA LEU A 109 -9.99 2.51 13.21
C LEU A 109 -9.02 1.75 14.14
N GLY A 110 -7.72 1.87 13.89
CA GLY A 110 -6.66 1.11 14.57
C GLY A 110 -6.14 -0.06 13.73
N GLU A 111 -5.12 -0.74 14.25
CA GLU A 111 -4.56 -1.92 13.60
C GLU A 111 -5.52 -3.11 13.64
N LYS A 112 -5.52 -3.87 12.55
CA LYS A 112 -6.27 -5.12 12.42
C LYS A 112 -5.33 -6.25 12.05
N GLU A 113 -5.31 -7.28 12.88
CA GLU A 113 -4.73 -8.56 12.52
C GLU A 113 -5.74 -9.34 11.67
N CYS A 114 -5.29 -9.81 10.51
CA CYS A 114 -6.07 -10.66 9.63
C CYS A 114 -5.20 -11.74 8.98
N ALA A 115 -5.82 -12.84 8.57
CA ALA A 115 -5.17 -13.83 7.74
C ALA A 115 -4.97 -13.27 6.32
N LEU A 116 -3.94 -13.73 5.61
CA LEU A 116 -3.63 -13.26 4.26
C LEU A 116 -4.82 -13.41 3.29
N GLN A 117 -5.58 -14.50 3.40
CA GLN A 117 -6.75 -14.79 2.56
C GLN A 117 -7.91 -13.79 2.78
N GLN A 118 -7.82 -12.93 3.81
CA GLN A 118 -8.79 -11.86 4.05
C GLN A 118 -8.43 -10.57 3.29
N ILE A 119 -7.25 -10.47 2.69
CA ILE A 119 -6.97 -9.43 1.70
C ILE A 119 -7.90 -9.67 0.52
N VAL A 120 -8.69 -8.67 0.19
CA VAL A 120 -9.58 -8.70 -0.99
C VAL A 120 -8.82 -8.20 -2.21
N GLY A 121 -8.01 -7.15 -2.04
CA GLY A 121 -7.13 -6.67 -3.09
C GLY A 121 -6.21 -5.54 -2.63
N GLU A 122 -5.24 -5.25 -3.48
CA GLU A 122 -4.39 -4.07 -3.40
C GLU A 122 -5.19 -2.84 -3.86
N VAL A 123 -4.98 -1.70 -3.19
CA VAL A 123 -5.56 -0.42 -3.58
C VAL A 123 -4.51 0.68 -3.48
N TYR A 124 -4.69 1.73 -4.29
CA TYR A 124 -3.85 2.91 -4.20
C TYR A 124 -4.00 3.58 -2.83
N PRO A 125 -2.93 4.21 -2.31
CA PRO A 125 -2.98 4.93 -1.03
C PRO A 125 -4.14 5.94 -0.95
N VAL A 126 -4.48 6.62 -2.04
CA VAL A 126 -5.60 7.59 -2.05
C VAL A 126 -6.94 6.94 -1.80
N VAL A 127 -7.16 5.75 -2.36
CA VAL A 127 -8.37 4.96 -2.15
C VAL A 127 -8.39 4.49 -0.72
N ALA A 128 -7.27 3.95 -0.21
CA ALA A 128 -7.16 3.48 1.16
C ALA A 128 -7.47 4.58 2.18
N VAL A 129 -6.97 5.80 1.96
CA VAL A 129 -7.15 6.94 2.86
C VAL A 129 -8.58 7.48 2.80
N ILE A 130 -9.17 7.67 1.60
CA ILE A 130 -10.54 8.17 1.45
C ILE A 130 -11.56 7.16 1.98
N MET A 131 -11.49 5.91 1.50
CA MET A 131 -12.42 4.85 1.87
C MET A 131 -12.19 4.35 3.30
N GLY A 132 -10.96 4.44 3.82
CA GLY A 132 -10.59 4.00 5.17
C GLY A 132 -11.07 4.90 6.29
N SER A 133 -11.62 6.07 5.97
CA SER A 133 -12.30 6.94 6.93
C SER A 133 -13.49 6.25 7.65
N GLN A 134 -13.98 5.13 7.11
CA GLN A 134 -15.02 4.32 7.71
C GLN A 134 -14.87 2.84 7.37
N ARG A 135 -15.73 2.01 7.98
CA ARG A 135 -15.90 0.60 7.64
C ARG A 135 -17.15 0.43 6.76
N TRP A 136 -17.11 -0.53 5.85
CA TRP A 136 -18.17 -0.73 4.86
C TRP A 136 -18.87 -2.07 5.10
N SER A 137 -20.17 -2.06 5.35
CA SER A 137 -20.93 -3.28 5.64
C SER A 137 -21.00 -4.19 4.42
N VAL A 138 -20.60 -5.45 4.55
CA VAL A 138 -20.68 -6.46 3.47
C VAL A 138 -22.13 -6.66 3.00
N ARG A 139 -23.12 -6.42 3.87
CA ARG A 139 -24.55 -6.55 3.51
C ARG A 139 -25.03 -5.44 2.56
N GLN A 140 -24.40 -4.27 2.61
CA GLN A 140 -24.77 -3.11 1.81
C GLN A 140 -23.82 -2.88 0.64
N TRP A 141 -22.57 -3.32 0.79
CA TRP A 141 -21.48 -3.09 -0.14
C TRP A 141 -20.88 -4.42 -0.55
N ALA A 142 -21.33 -4.90 -1.72
CA ALA A 142 -20.67 -6.01 -2.39
C ALA A 142 -19.25 -5.61 -2.80
N GLN A 143 -18.35 -6.60 -2.88
CA GLN A 143 -16.95 -6.38 -3.27
C GLN A 143 -16.85 -5.67 -4.63
N SER A 144 -17.56 -6.17 -5.65
CA SER A 144 -17.52 -5.57 -7.00
C SER A 144 -17.97 -4.11 -7.01
N THR A 145 -18.97 -3.75 -6.20
CA THR A 145 -19.41 -2.36 -6.07
C THR A 145 -18.33 -1.48 -5.44
N LEU A 146 -17.57 -2.01 -4.49
CA LEU A 146 -16.44 -1.27 -3.91
C LEU A 146 -15.31 -1.10 -4.93
N GLU A 147 -15.00 -2.12 -5.72
CA GLU A 147 -14.00 -2.05 -6.80
C GLU A 147 -14.38 -0.99 -7.85
N GLU A 148 -15.65 -0.96 -8.29
CA GLU A 148 -16.14 0.10 -9.18
C GLU A 148 -15.99 1.50 -8.57
N VAL A 149 -16.20 1.61 -7.25
CA VAL A 149 -15.98 2.88 -6.54
C VAL A 149 -14.50 3.26 -6.52
N HIS A 150 -13.58 2.30 -6.40
CA HIS A 150 -12.13 2.57 -6.47
C HIS A 150 -11.76 3.15 -7.83
N ASP A 151 -12.25 2.54 -8.91
CA ASP A 151 -11.98 2.98 -10.27
C ASP A 151 -12.54 4.38 -10.52
N ARG A 152 -13.80 4.62 -10.16
CA ARG A 152 -14.44 5.94 -10.32
C ARG A 152 -13.73 7.02 -9.51
N LEU A 153 -13.25 6.69 -8.31
CA LEU A 153 -12.52 7.60 -7.45
C LEU A 153 -11.18 8.00 -8.08
N LEU A 154 -10.41 7.01 -8.56
CA LEU A 154 -9.14 7.24 -9.23
C LEU A 154 -9.32 8.02 -10.54
N ASP A 155 -10.32 7.66 -11.34
CA ASP A 155 -10.66 8.36 -12.57
C ASP A 155 -11.01 9.82 -12.31
N ALA A 156 -11.83 10.09 -11.29
CA ALA A 156 -12.20 11.45 -10.91
C ALA A 156 -10.99 12.29 -10.48
N ILE A 157 -10.05 11.69 -9.72
CA ILE A 157 -8.82 12.34 -9.30
C ILE A 157 -7.92 12.62 -10.52
N LEU A 158 -7.71 11.63 -11.39
CA LEU A 158 -6.78 11.72 -12.51
C LEU A 158 -7.30 12.62 -13.65
N LYS A 159 -8.59 12.50 -14.03
CA LYS A 159 -9.18 13.21 -15.18
C LYS A 159 -9.64 14.63 -14.82
N GLY A 160 -10.03 14.85 -13.56
CA GLY A 160 -10.67 16.07 -13.10
C GLY A 160 -11.88 16.50 -13.94
N HIS A 161 -12.30 17.76 -13.86
CA HIS A 161 -13.58 18.23 -14.42
C HIS A 161 -13.53 18.67 -15.91
N SER A 162 -12.34 18.75 -16.51
CA SER A 162 -12.18 19.26 -17.89
C SER A 162 -11.06 18.57 -18.67
N GLY A 163 -10.72 17.32 -18.29
CA GLY A 163 -9.51 16.65 -18.77
C GLY A 163 -8.22 17.18 -18.11
N ALA A 164 -8.36 18.11 -17.15
CA ALA A 164 -7.27 18.65 -16.35
C ALA A 164 -7.29 18.02 -14.95
N PRO A 165 -6.12 17.60 -14.41
CA PRO A 165 -5.95 17.14 -13.04
C PRO A 165 -6.64 17.99 -11.96
N VAL A 166 -7.17 17.35 -10.92
CA VAL A 166 -7.68 18.03 -9.72
C VAL A 166 -6.50 18.71 -8.98
N THR A 167 -6.60 20.02 -8.73
CA THR A 167 -5.62 20.78 -7.93
C THR A 167 -5.78 20.52 -6.43
N ALA A 168 -4.81 20.91 -5.61
CA ALA A 168 -4.93 20.84 -4.14
C ALA A 168 -6.17 21.59 -3.61
N GLU A 169 -6.54 22.70 -4.25
CA GLU A 169 -7.76 23.45 -3.95
C GLU A 169 -9.02 22.70 -4.42
N GLY A 170 -8.97 22.07 -5.59
CA GLY A 170 -10.04 21.19 -6.09
C GLY A 170 -10.28 19.95 -5.23
N LEU A 171 -9.26 19.45 -4.53
CA LEU A 171 -9.39 18.37 -3.56
C LEU A 171 -10.21 18.76 -2.34
N SER A 172 -10.04 19.99 -1.88
CA SER A 172 -10.87 20.55 -0.80
C SER A 172 -12.32 20.75 -1.23
N ALA A 173 -12.59 20.87 -2.54
CA ALA A 173 -13.94 20.84 -3.11
C ALA A 173 -14.49 19.42 -3.34
N LEU A 174 -13.62 18.41 -3.48
CA LEU A 174 -14.00 17.00 -3.55
C LEU A 174 -14.36 16.42 -2.17
N VAL A 175 -13.63 16.76 -1.11
CA VAL A 175 -14.01 16.44 0.28
C VAL A 175 -15.12 17.38 0.73
N PRO A 176 -16.22 16.92 1.38
CA PRO A 176 -17.44 17.71 1.37
C PRO A 176 -17.31 19.04 2.14
N GLY A 177 -17.60 20.10 1.40
CA GLY A 177 -17.87 21.42 1.98
C GLY A 177 -17.23 22.55 1.21
N LEU A 178 -17.76 22.90 0.03
CA LEU A 178 -17.94 24.30 -0.33
C LEU A 178 -18.88 24.44 -1.53
N LYS A 179 -20.03 25.07 -1.29
CA LYS A 179 -20.89 25.63 -2.32
C LYS A 179 -20.05 26.64 -3.11
N ASP A 180 -19.74 26.38 -4.38
CA ASP A 180 -19.97 27.39 -5.43
C ASP A 180 -19.93 26.83 -6.87
N ARG A 181 -21.02 27.10 -7.59
CA ARG A 181 -21.24 27.38 -9.04
C ARG A 181 -20.38 26.77 -10.16
N ARG A 182 -19.53 25.78 -9.94
CA ARG A 182 -18.96 24.96 -11.02
C ARG A 182 -19.18 23.49 -10.69
N ASN A 183 -19.55 22.71 -11.69
CA ASN A 183 -20.21 21.39 -11.62
C ASN A 183 -19.27 20.27 -11.11
N VAL A 184 -18.61 20.48 -9.96
CA VAL A 184 -17.68 19.54 -9.32
C VAL A 184 -18.50 18.49 -8.56
N VAL A 185 -18.41 17.24 -8.99
CA VAL A 185 -19.06 16.11 -8.31
C VAL A 185 -18.28 15.84 -7.03
N GLY A 186 -18.83 16.21 -5.88
CA GLY A 186 -18.21 15.93 -4.57
C GLY A 186 -18.03 14.42 -4.32
N LEU A 187 -17.06 14.04 -3.47
CA LEU A 187 -16.78 12.64 -3.12
C LEU A 187 -18.00 11.90 -2.59
N SER A 188 -18.95 12.58 -1.96
CA SER A 188 -20.21 11.99 -1.50
C SER A 188 -21.13 11.53 -2.64
N ALA A 189 -20.99 12.11 -3.84
CA ALA A 189 -21.72 11.70 -5.04
C ALA A 189 -20.99 10.57 -5.79
N LEU A 190 -19.64 10.52 -5.70
CA LEU A 190 -18.84 9.41 -6.23
C LEU A 190 -18.89 8.17 -5.33
N VAL A 191 -18.98 8.40 -4.02
CA VAL A 191 -18.98 7.38 -2.97
C VAL A 191 -20.20 7.59 -2.07
N PRO A 192 -21.35 6.97 -2.43
CA PRO A 192 -22.54 7.04 -1.61
C PRO A 192 -22.27 6.61 -0.16
N GLY A 193 -22.79 7.36 0.82
CA GLY A 193 -22.62 7.03 2.24
C GLY A 193 -21.22 7.26 2.82
N LEU A 194 -20.30 7.90 2.07
CA LEU A 194 -19.05 8.41 2.60
C LEU A 194 -19.34 9.54 3.60
N LYS A 195 -18.81 9.40 4.82
CA LYS A 195 -18.94 10.45 5.84
C LYS A 195 -18.10 11.67 5.47
N ASP A 196 -18.68 12.86 5.62
CA ASP A 196 -17.96 14.13 5.48
C ASP A 196 -16.86 14.21 6.56
N ARG A 197 -15.60 14.22 6.10
CA ARG A 197 -14.43 14.36 6.96
C ARG A 197 -13.39 15.23 6.27
N ARG A 198 -13.23 16.45 6.78
CA ARG A 198 -12.33 17.47 6.22
C ARG A 198 -10.87 17.28 6.58
N ASN A 199 -10.57 16.50 7.62
CA ASN A 199 -9.21 16.27 8.13
C ASN A 199 -8.88 14.77 8.14
N VAL A 200 -8.80 14.16 6.95
CA VAL A 200 -8.32 12.78 6.84
C VAL A 200 -6.80 12.80 6.83
N VAL A 201 -6.23 12.29 7.91
CA VAL A 201 -4.80 12.08 8.10
C VAL A 201 -4.59 10.62 8.47
N ALA A 202 -3.59 9.98 7.88
CA ALA A 202 -3.20 8.62 8.19
C ALA A 202 -1.69 8.52 8.40
N GLU A 203 -1.25 7.77 9.40
CA GLU A 203 0.13 7.29 9.43
C GLU A 203 0.31 6.26 8.31
N TRP A 204 1.35 6.44 7.51
CA TRP A 204 1.63 5.62 6.33
C TRP A 204 3.12 5.33 6.24
N LEU A 205 3.48 4.08 5.98
CA LEU A 205 4.85 3.68 5.70
C LEU A 205 5.18 3.99 4.24
N ASP A 206 6.22 4.77 4.01
CA ASP A 206 6.75 4.98 2.66
C ASP A 206 7.17 3.62 2.04
N PRO A 207 6.65 3.22 0.87
CA PRO A 207 6.97 1.92 0.27
C PRO A 207 8.48 1.70 0.08
N ALA A 208 9.20 2.74 -0.33
CA ALA A 208 10.61 2.68 -0.71
C ALA A 208 11.61 2.70 0.46
N SER A 209 11.21 3.18 1.64
CA SER A 209 12.09 3.34 2.80
C SER A 209 11.57 2.72 4.08
N GLY A 210 10.26 2.44 4.16
CA GLY A 210 9.60 1.97 5.37
C GLY A 210 9.49 3.02 6.47
N ALA A 211 9.86 4.28 6.22
CA ALA A 211 9.70 5.36 7.18
C ALA A 211 8.22 5.68 7.37
N SER A 212 7.79 5.84 8.63
CA SER A 212 6.44 6.35 8.92
C SER A 212 6.37 7.82 8.58
N GLN A 213 5.32 8.20 7.87
CA GLN A 213 4.99 9.58 7.57
C GLN A 213 3.49 9.80 7.76
N THR A 214 3.17 10.97 8.31
CA THR A 214 1.80 11.45 8.39
C THR A 214 1.36 11.92 7.01
N MET A 215 0.49 11.15 6.35
CA MET A 215 -0.09 11.48 5.06
C MET A 215 -1.41 12.23 5.22
N SER A 216 -1.45 13.47 4.73
CA SER A 216 -2.71 14.19 4.49
C SER A 216 -3.32 13.78 3.16
N LEU A 217 -4.62 13.99 2.98
CA LEU A 217 -5.27 13.71 1.70
C LEU A 217 -4.60 14.44 0.51
N GLU A 218 -4.18 15.69 0.72
CA GLU A 218 -3.45 16.48 -0.28
C GLU A 218 -2.15 15.79 -0.70
N HIS A 219 -1.38 15.29 0.27
CA HIS A 219 -0.13 14.57 0.01
C HIS A 219 -0.38 13.31 -0.83
N VAL A 220 -1.41 12.55 -0.49
CA VAL A 220 -1.71 11.27 -1.14
C VAL A 220 -2.21 11.47 -2.58
N VAL A 221 -2.93 12.55 -2.85
CA VAL A 221 -3.36 12.85 -4.23
C VAL A 221 -2.19 13.31 -5.07
N ARG A 222 -1.30 14.15 -4.53
CA ARG A 222 -0.04 14.51 -5.21
C ARG A 222 0.78 13.27 -5.56
N TYR A 223 0.81 12.28 -4.68
CA TYR A 223 1.48 11.00 -4.92
C TYR A 223 0.90 10.26 -6.14
N VAL A 224 -0.43 10.15 -6.26
CA VAL A 224 -1.10 9.50 -7.40
C VAL A 224 -0.77 10.19 -8.74
N PHE A 225 -0.69 11.53 -8.75
CA PHE A 225 -0.29 12.25 -9.96
C PHE A 225 1.15 11.95 -10.38
N TYR A 226 2.06 11.90 -9.42
CA TYR A 226 3.49 11.72 -9.66
C TYR A 226 3.82 10.28 -10.08
N VAL A 227 3.32 9.29 -9.34
CA VAL A 227 3.70 7.87 -9.53
C VAL A 227 2.88 7.22 -10.65
N ASP A 228 1.55 7.34 -10.60
CA ASP A 228 0.67 6.55 -11.49
C ASP A 228 0.22 7.35 -12.71
N GLY A 229 -0.07 8.64 -12.52
CA GLY A 229 -0.42 9.52 -13.62
C GLY A 229 0.76 9.80 -14.55
N LYS A 230 2.01 9.64 -14.07
CA LYS A 230 3.24 10.18 -14.69
C LYS A 230 3.07 11.65 -15.10
N ARG A 231 2.25 12.38 -14.33
CA ARG A 231 1.85 13.76 -14.63
C ARG A 231 2.60 14.70 -13.70
N ALA A 232 2.90 15.89 -14.19
CA ALA A 232 3.37 16.97 -13.34
C ALA A 232 2.32 17.24 -12.26
N ILE A 233 2.79 17.49 -11.04
CA ILE A 233 1.93 17.93 -9.94
C ILE A 233 1.24 19.22 -10.41
N PRO A 234 -0.09 19.32 -10.34
CA PRO A 234 -0.79 20.55 -10.72
C PRO A 234 -0.24 21.71 -9.89
N ALA A 235 0.13 22.80 -10.56
CA ALA A 235 0.52 24.02 -9.86
C ALA A 235 -0.65 24.46 -8.95
N ASN A 236 -0.33 24.81 -7.71
CA ASN A 236 -1.30 25.43 -6.80
C ASN A 236 -1.74 26.77 -7.36
#